data_AF-F3BCU1-F1
#
_entry.id   AF-F3BCU1-F1
#
_cell.length_a   1.000
_cell.length_b   1.000
_cell.length_c   1.000
_cell.angle_alpha   90.00
_cell.angle_beta   90.00
_cell.angle_gamma   90.00
#
_symmetry.space_group_name_H-M   'P 1'
#
loop_
_entity.id
_entity.type
_entity.pdbx_description
1 polymer ?
#
loop_
_entity_poly.entity_id
_entity_poly.type
_entity_poly.pdbx_seq_one_letter_code
_entity_poly.pdbx_strand_id
1 'polypeptide(L)' 'MITLFEQQGGIYYNQGDYFIPCVETKEQGDLHIGVWANRHRQYLKQYHRVRYYNLLTSEKLYEYLADIEEQGGLR' A
#
# COMPACT_ATOMS: atom_id res chain seq x y z
N MET A 1 21.32 5.25 24.91
CA MET A 1 20.47 6.18 24.14
C MET A 1 19.35 5.35 23.55
N ILE A 2 18.09 5.71 23.79
CA ILE A 2 16.93 5.00 23.24
C ILE A 2 16.60 5.64 21.89
N THR A 3 16.28 4.84 20.88
CA THR A 3 15.90 5.34 19.56
C THR A 3 14.48 5.90 19.55
N LEU A 4 14.15 6.80 18.62
CA LEU A 4 12.78 7.30 18.43
C LEU A 4 11.78 6.16 18.17
N PHE A 5 12.22 5.09 17.51
CA PHE A 5 11.39 3.91 17.22
C PHE A 5 11.02 3.15 18.49
N GLU A 6 11.98 2.92 19.39
CA GLU A 6 11.71 2.30 20.71
C GLU A 6 10.82 3.18 21.59
N GLN A 7 10.97 4.51 21.52
CA GLN A 7 10.07 5.43 22.23
C GLN A 7 8.61 5.34 21.72
N GLN A 8 8.40 4.95 20.47
CA GLN A 8 7.09 4.72 19.87
C GLN A 8 6.56 3.29 20.08
N GLY A 9 7.27 2.47 20.88
CA GLY A 9 6.89 1.08 21.16
C GLY A 9 7.38 0.05 20.13
N GLY A 10 8.21 0.47 19.17
CA GLY A 10 8.85 -0.42 18.22
C GLY A 10 9.93 -1.28 18.87
N ILE A 11 10.12 -2.50 18.37
CA ILE A 11 11.11 -3.45 18.88
C ILE A 11 12.11 -3.81 17.78
N TYR A 12 13.36 -4.08 18.16
CA TYR A 12 14.38 -4.57 17.25
C TYR A 12 14.68 -6.03 17.54
N TYR A 13 15.00 -6.80 16.49
CA TYR A 13 15.67 -8.09 16.65
C TYR A 13 17.13 -7.99 16.22
N ASN A 14 18.00 -8.77 16.87
CA ASN A 14 19.41 -8.83 16.54
C ASN A 14 19.65 -9.83 15.39
N GLN A 15 20.37 -9.38 14.36
CA GLN A 15 20.89 -10.22 13.30
C GLN A 15 22.39 -9.97 13.13
N GLY A 16 23.19 -10.69 13.93
CA GLY A 16 24.65 -10.54 13.97
C GLY A 16 25.05 -9.19 14.53
N ASP A 17 25.71 -8.37 13.71
CA ASP A 17 26.16 -7.02 14.10
C ASP A 17 25.09 -5.94 13.88
N TYR A 18 23.90 -6.30 13.41
CA TYR A 18 22.81 -5.38 13.09
C TYR A 18 21.59 -5.57 13.98
N PHE A 19 20.91 -4.46 14.30
CA PHE A 19 19.58 -4.44 14.89
C PHE A 19 18.56 -4.08 13.81
N ILE A 20 17.62 -4.98 13.55
CA ILE A 20 16.61 -4.82 12.50
C ILE A 20 15.26 -4.51 13.14
N PRO A 21 14.59 -3.42 12.73
CA PRO A 21 13.30 -3.06 13.30
C PRO A 21 12.24 -4.08 12.91
N CYS A 22 11.49 -4.57 13.89
CA CYS A 22 10.29 -5.36 13.66
C CYS A 22 9.17 -4.40 13.23
N VAL A 23 8.97 -4.26 11.92
CA VAL A 23 7.88 -3.46 11.36
C VAL A 23 6.78 -4.39 10.89
N GLU A 24 5.59 -4.22 11.46
CA GLU A 24 4.39 -4.89 11.00
C GLU A 24 3.61 -3.97 10.05
N THR A 25 3.22 -4.50 8.89
CA THR A 25 2.31 -3.81 7.99
C THR A 25 0.88 -4.04 8.45
N LYS A 26 0.00 -3.06 8.20
CA LYS A 26 -1.44 -3.24 8.41
C LYS A 26 -1.91 -4.46 7.59
N GLU A 27 -2.82 -5.24 8.16
CA GLU A 27 -3.52 -6.28 7.39
C GLU A 27 -4.24 -5.64 6.21
N GLN A 28 -3.98 -6.17 5.02
CA GLN A 28 -4.71 -5.80 3.81
C GLN A 28 -5.78 -6.86 3.57
N GLY A 29 -7.02 -6.41 3.33
CA GLY A 29 -8.10 -7.32 2.92
C GLY A 29 -7.80 -7.98 1.57
N ASP A 30 -8.45 -9.12 1.30
CA ASP A 30 -8.37 -9.80 0.02
C ASP A 30 -9.02 -8.95 -1.08
N LEU A 31 -8.21 -8.13 -1.75
CA LEU A 31 -8.64 -7.30 -2.87
C LEU A 31 -8.36 -8.00 -4.19
N HIS A 32 -9.40 -8.15 -5.02
CA HIS A 32 -9.24 -8.69 -6.36
C HIS A 32 -8.74 -7.60 -7.33
N ILE A 33 -7.54 -7.78 -7.88
CA ILE A 33 -6.95 -6.88 -8.89
C ILE A 33 -6.82 -7.64 -10.20
N GLY A 34 -7.70 -7.34 -11.15
CA GLY A 34 -7.72 -7.96 -12.46
C GLY A 34 -7.23 -7.05 -13.59
N VAL A 35 -7.78 -7.24 -14.78
CA VAL A 35 -7.31 -6.56 -15.99
C VAL A 35 -7.74 -5.09 -16.02
N TRP A 36 -8.95 -4.79 -15.55
CA TRP A 36 -9.50 -3.44 -15.56
C TRP A 36 -8.83 -2.55 -14.54
N ALA A 37 -8.61 -3.06 -13.32
CA ALA A 37 -7.82 -2.42 -12.28
C ALA A 37 -6.41 -2.09 -12.78
N ASN A 38 -5.72 -3.04 -13.42
CA ASN A 38 -4.37 -2.82 -13.94
C ASN A 38 -4.33 -1.74 -15.04
N ARG A 39 -5.28 -1.78 -15.99
CA ARG A 39 -5.39 -0.77 -17.06
C ARG A 39 -5.67 0.62 -16.48
N HIS A 40 -6.61 0.71 -15.54
CA HIS A 40 -6.96 1.99 -14.93
C HIS A 40 -5.84 2.55 -14.06
N ARG A 41 -5.09 1.68 -13.36
CA ARG A 41 -3.87 2.08 -12.63
C ARG A 41 -2.83 2.70 -13.57
N GLN A 42 -2.59 2.10 -14.74
CA GLN A 42 -1.68 2.65 -15.74
C GLN A 42 -2.17 4.00 -16.26
N TYR A 43 -3.47 4.10 -16.58
CA TYR A 43 -4.09 5.35 -17.00
C TYR A 43 -3.93 6.46 -15.95
N LEU A 44 -4.20 6.18 -14.67
CA LEU A 44 -4.02 7.13 -13.58
C LEU A 44 -2.55 7.58 -13.47
N LYS A 45 -1.61 6.65 -13.55
CA LYS A 45 -0.18 6.97 -13.43
C LYS A 45 0.33 7.80 -14.60
N GLN A 46 -0.21 7.61 -15.80
CA GLN A 46 0.23 8.32 -17.00
C GLN A 46 -0.44 9.69 -17.15
N TYR A 47 -1.75 9.78 -16.91
CA TYR A 47 -2.54 10.97 -17.24
C TYR A 47 -3.05 11.74 -16.01
N HIS A 48 -3.13 11.11 -14.84
CA HIS A 48 -3.70 11.70 -13.61
C HIS A 48 -2.76 11.54 -12.41
N ARG A 49 -1.47 11.86 -12.59
CA ARG A 49 -0.41 11.62 -11.58
C ARG A 49 -0.74 12.15 -10.19
N VAL A 50 -1.29 13.36 -10.09
CA VAL A 50 -1.67 13.95 -8.79
C VAL A 50 -2.69 13.06 -8.08
N ARG A 51 -3.74 12.64 -8.79
CA ARG A 51 -4.76 11.74 -8.22
C ARG A 51 -4.17 10.38 -7.84
N TYR A 52 -3.30 9.82 -8.69
CA TYR A 52 -2.62 8.56 -8.41
C TYR A 52 -1.82 8.62 -7.10
N TYR A 53 -0.97 9.65 -6.94
CA TYR A 53 -0.15 9.79 -5.73
C TYR A 53 -0.97 10.15 -4.50
N ASN A 54 -2.05 10.92 -4.64
CA ASN A 54 -2.96 11.18 -3.53
C ASN A 54 -3.64 9.90 -3.04
N LEU A 55 -4.11 9.04 -3.96
CA LEU A 55 -4.68 7.74 -3.61
C LEU A 55 -3.64 6.79 -2.99
N LEU A 56 -2.41 6.80 -3.50
CA LEU A 56 -1.34 5.96 -2.96
C LEU A 56 -0.94 6.38 -1.54
N THR A 57 -0.74 7.68 -1.31
CA THR A 57 -0.31 8.22 -0.01
C THR A 57 -1.41 8.16 1.04
N SER A 58 -2.68 8.17 0.62
CA SER A 58 -3.82 7.94 1.51
C SER A 58 -4.15 6.47 1.74
N GLU A 59 -3.37 5.54 1.18
CA GLU A 59 -3.56 4.08 1.24
C GLU A 59 -4.86 3.56 0.57
N LYS A 60 -5.63 4.42 -0.11
CA LYS A 60 -6.93 4.08 -0.72
C LYS A 60 -6.85 3.57 -2.16
N LEU A 61 -5.64 3.52 -2.74
CA LEU A 61 -5.49 3.16 -4.16
C LEU A 61 -6.03 1.77 -4.47
N TYR A 62 -5.75 0.78 -3.62
CA TYR A 62 -6.12 -0.61 -3.92
C TYR A 62 -7.62 -0.87 -3.75
N GLU A 63 -8.26 -0.26 -2.75
CA GLU A 63 -9.73 -0.28 -2.61
C GLU A 63 -10.40 0.31 -3.86
N TYR A 64 -9.96 1.50 -4.28
CA TYR A 64 -10.48 2.17 -5.48
C TYR A 64 -10.29 1.33 -6.76
N LEU A 65 -9.19 0.59 -6.87
CA LEU A 65 -8.95 -0.28 -8.02
C LEU A 65 -9.81 -1.55 -7.99
N ALA A 66 -10.09 -2.09 -6.80
CA ALA A 66 -11.00 -3.22 -6.65
C ALA A 66 -12.43 -2.86 -7.06
N ASP A 67 -12.91 -1.67 -6.66
CA ASP A 67 -14.22 -1.15 -7.09
C ASP A 67 -14.33 -1.06 -8.62
N ILE A 68 -13.24 -0.70 -9.30
CA ILE A 68 -13.17 -0.60 -10.76
C ILE A 68 -13.17 -1.98 -11.42
N GLU A 69 -12.48 -2.95 -10.83
CA GLU A 69 -12.51 -4.33 -11.33
C GLU A 69 -13.93 -4.90 -11.26
N GLU A 70 -14.63 -4.69 -10.14
CA GLU A 70 -16.01 -5.10 -9.95
C GLU A 70 -16.94 -4.43 -10.99
N GLN A 71 -16.81 -3.11 -11.19
CA GLN A 71 -17.56 -2.37 -12.21
C GLN A 71 -17.25 -2.84 -13.64
N GLY A 72 -16.00 -3.21 -13.93
CA GLY A 72 -15.58 -3.70 -15.24
C GLY A 72 -16.02 -5.14 -15.53
N GLY A 73 -16.23 -5.96 -14.49
CA GLY A 73 -16.75 -7.33 -14.58
C GLY A 73 -18.28 -7.43 -14.57
N LEU A 74 -18.99 -6.36 -14.18
CA LEU A 74 -20.46 -6.25 -14.26
C LEU A 74 -20.98 -5.94 -15.69
N ARG A 75 -20.11 -5.98 -16.70
CA ARG A 75 -20.42 -5.75 -18.12
C ARG A 75 -20.07 -6.97 -18.96
#